data_AF-A0A7S0Z3Y8-F1
#
_entry.id   AF-A0A7S0Z3Y8-F1
#
_cell.length_a   1.000
_cell.length_b   1.000
_cell.length_c   1.000
_cell.angle_alpha   90.00
_cell.angle_beta   90.00
_cell.angle_gamma   90.00
#
_symmetry.space_group_name_H-M   'P 1'
#
loop_
_entity.id
_entity.type
_entity.pdbx_description
1 polymer ?
#
loop_
_entity_poly.entity_id
_entity_poly.type
_entity_poly.pdbx_seq_one_letter_code
_entity_poly.pdbx_strand_id
1 'polypeptide(L)'
;DNAEAHTQPAPPAPPATEGGGLPSRGGVEWQRQLKSMEAVLLPLRDKCFTTREGWWTYELCHRKRVSQFHIQLQRKGEAADKGEEAAVFARTSEHSLGDFAEVNIEMPKDPSKESPVLNYSFVGGTPCGQGADQVERSSEVLYRCSLGNSQID
;
A
#
# COMPACT_ATOMS: atom_id res chain seq x y z
N ASP A 1 -15.90 43.44 14.72
CA ASP A 1 -14.73 42.63 15.07
C ASP A 1 -14.21 41.91 13.84
N ASN A 2 -13.08 42.37 13.32
CA ASN A 2 -12.44 41.88 12.11
C ASN A 2 -11.38 40.86 12.54
N ALA A 3 -11.50 39.59 12.15
CA ALA A 3 -10.53 38.55 12.46
C ALA A 3 -9.71 38.25 11.20
N GLU A 4 -8.50 38.81 11.15
CA GLU A 4 -7.50 38.53 10.12
C GLU A 4 -6.93 37.12 10.33
N ALA A 5 -7.20 36.21 9.38
CA ALA A 5 -6.57 34.90 9.33
C ALA A 5 -5.21 35.03 8.62
N HIS A 6 -4.13 34.97 9.41
CA HIS A 6 -2.77 34.91 8.90
C HIS A 6 -2.56 33.64 8.06
N THR A 7 -2.51 33.82 6.74
CA THR A 7 -2.17 32.76 5.78
C THR A 7 -0.65 32.54 5.81
N GLN A 8 -0.20 31.36 6.21
CA GLN A 8 1.19 30.95 6.02
C GLN A 8 1.39 30.51 4.56
N PRO A 9 2.50 30.92 3.90
CA PRO A 9 2.78 30.50 2.53
C PRO A 9 3.12 29.01 2.47
N ALA A 10 2.65 28.34 1.42
CA ALA A 10 3.00 26.96 1.12
C ALA A 10 4.53 26.79 0.97
N PRO A 11 5.10 25.64 1.37
CA PRO A 11 6.49 25.33 1.07
C PRO A 11 6.71 25.28 -0.45
N PRO A 12 7.89 25.72 -0.96
CA PRO A 12 8.17 25.71 -2.38
C PRO A 12 8.15 24.27 -2.92
N ALA A 13 7.52 24.10 -4.08
CA ALA A 13 7.57 22.85 -4.84
C ALA A 13 9.03 22.44 -5.09
N PRO A 14 9.36 21.13 -5.01
CA PRO A 14 10.68 20.66 -5.42
C PRO A 14 10.93 21.01 -6.90
N PRO A 15 12.16 21.41 -7.27
CA PRO A 15 12.46 21.80 -8.63
C PRO A 15 12.22 20.64 -9.60
N ALA A 16 11.44 20.91 -10.66
CA ALA A 16 11.35 20.05 -11.82
C ALA A 16 12.77 19.91 -12.40
N THR A 17 13.36 18.73 -12.23
CA THR A 17 14.67 18.43 -12.80
C THR A 17 14.44 17.90 -14.21
N GLU A 18 14.64 18.76 -15.20
CA GLU A 18 14.83 18.36 -16.59
C GLU A 18 16.17 17.63 -16.75
N GLY A 19 16.17 16.57 -17.55
CA GLY A 19 17.38 16.09 -18.22
C GLY A 19 18.23 15.08 -17.46
N GLY A 20 17.86 13.80 -17.56
CA GLY A 20 18.75 12.69 -17.28
C GLY A 20 18.35 11.51 -18.16
N GLY A 21 18.90 11.45 -19.38
CA GLY A 21 18.70 10.32 -20.28
C GLY A 21 19.03 9.01 -19.58
N LEU A 22 18.03 8.17 -19.37
CA LEU A 22 18.19 6.85 -18.78
C LEU A 22 19.01 6.00 -19.76
N PRO A 23 20.15 5.40 -19.35
CA PRO A 23 20.84 4.47 -20.22
C PRO A 23 19.93 3.26 -20.46
N SER A 24 19.40 3.18 -21.68
CA SER A 24 18.71 2.01 -22.21
C SER A 24 19.71 0.86 -22.31
N ARG A 25 19.91 0.15 -21.19
CA ARG A 25 20.72 -1.06 -21.07
C ARG A 25 20.03 -2.11 -20.20
N GLY A 26 18.75 -2.28 -20.40
CA GLY A 26 18.00 -3.38 -19.81
C GLY A 26 16.87 -3.74 -20.76
N GLY A 27 17.10 -4.66 -21.70
CA GLY A 27 16.03 -5.18 -22.56
C GLY A 27 15.59 -6.59 -22.18
N VAL A 28 16.54 -7.43 -21.78
CA VAL A 28 16.34 -8.90 -21.73
C VAL A 28 16.76 -9.53 -20.40
N GLU A 29 17.81 -9.01 -19.76
CA GLU A 29 18.32 -9.52 -18.48
C GLU A 29 17.38 -9.17 -17.31
N TRP A 30 16.93 -7.91 -17.23
CA TRP A 30 15.95 -7.48 -16.22
C TRP A 30 14.62 -8.24 -16.36
N GLN A 31 14.14 -8.49 -17.58
CA GLN A 31 12.90 -9.25 -17.82
C GLN A 31 13.03 -10.68 -17.31
N ARG A 32 14.21 -11.30 -17.50
CA ARG A 32 14.50 -12.64 -17.02
C ARG A 32 14.54 -12.66 -15.49
N GLN A 33 15.18 -11.68 -14.87
CA GLN A 33 15.31 -11.59 -13.42
C GLN A 33 13.96 -11.29 -12.74
N LEU A 34 13.14 -10.40 -13.32
CA LEU A 34 11.74 -10.18 -12.92
C LEU A 34 10.94 -11.47 -12.93
N LYS A 35 10.95 -12.18 -14.07
CA LYS A 35 10.21 -13.45 -14.18
C LYS A 35 10.68 -14.48 -13.16
N SER A 36 11.99 -14.53 -12.89
CA SER A 36 12.55 -15.44 -11.89
C SER A 36 12.12 -15.09 -10.46
N MET A 37 12.16 -13.80 -10.09
CA MET A 37 11.80 -13.37 -8.74
C MET A 37 10.29 -13.39 -8.52
N GLU A 38 9.50 -12.95 -9.50
CA GLU A 38 8.04 -13.01 -9.45
C GLU A 38 7.53 -14.46 -9.38
N ALA A 39 8.24 -15.42 -10.00
CA ALA A 39 7.89 -16.84 -9.91
C ALA A 39 7.80 -17.34 -8.46
N VAL A 40 8.63 -16.81 -7.56
CA VAL A 40 8.62 -17.16 -6.13
C VAL A 40 7.33 -16.68 -5.45
N LEU A 41 6.75 -15.57 -5.92
CA LEU A 41 5.52 -14.98 -5.36
C LEU A 41 4.24 -15.53 -6.00
N LEU A 42 4.33 -16.29 -7.10
CA LEU A 42 3.16 -16.90 -7.75
C LEU A 42 2.23 -17.67 -6.79
N PRO A 43 2.72 -18.44 -5.81
CA PRO A 43 1.85 -19.13 -4.85
C PRO A 43 1.02 -18.17 -3.97
N LEU A 44 1.44 -16.92 -3.83
CA LEU A 44 0.73 -15.90 -3.07
C LEU A 44 -0.38 -15.25 -3.88
N ARG A 45 -0.50 -15.52 -5.19
CA ARG A 45 -1.55 -14.97 -6.03
C ARG A 45 -2.91 -15.15 -5.36
N ASP A 46 -3.65 -14.06 -5.24
CA ASP A 46 -4.98 -13.99 -4.64
C ASP A 46 -5.04 -14.26 -3.13
N LYS A 47 -3.90 -14.54 -2.47
CA LYS A 47 -3.83 -14.66 -1.02
C LYS A 47 -3.85 -13.28 -0.40
N CYS A 48 -4.60 -13.16 0.69
CA CYS A 48 -4.73 -11.93 1.44
C CYS A 48 -3.96 -12.02 2.77
N PHE A 49 -3.27 -10.94 3.11
CA PHE A 49 -2.49 -10.76 4.32
C PHE A 49 -3.01 -9.55 5.06
N THR A 50 -3.14 -9.65 6.37
CA THR A 50 -3.63 -8.57 7.22
C THR A 50 -2.59 -8.19 8.24
N THR A 51 -2.34 -6.90 8.39
CA THR A 51 -1.55 -6.35 9.51
C THR A 51 -2.34 -5.23 10.17
N ARG A 52 -2.12 -5.03 11.47
CA ARG A 52 -2.78 -3.99 12.25
C ARG A 52 -1.75 -3.04 12.82
N GLU A 53 -1.90 -1.77 12.48
CA GLU A 53 -1.04 -0.69 12.94
C GLU A 53 -1.90 0.39 13.60
N GLY A 54 -1.84 0.44 14.93
CA GLY A 54 -2.66 1.36 15.72
C GLY A 54 -4.17 1.18 15.49
N TRP A 55 -4.82 2.23 15.00
CA TRP A 55 -6.26 2.24 14.68
C TRP A 55 -6.59 1.46 13.41
N TRP A 56 -5.66 1.40 12.46
CA TRP A 56 -5.92 0.86 11.14
C TRP A 56 -5.54 -0.61 11.02
N THR A 57 -6.29 -1.34 10.22
CA THR A 57 -5.98 -2.67 9.72
C THR A 57 -5.79 -2.55 8.21
N TYR A 58 -4.67 -3.03 7.71
CA TYR A 58 -4.38 -3.13 6.29
C TYR A 58 -4.60 -4.56 5.82
N GLU A 59 -5.20 -4.70 4.65
CA GLU A 59 -5.33 -5.97 3.95
C GLU A 59 -4.72 -5.84 2.55
N LEU A 60 -3.69 -6.63 2.30
CA LEU A 60 -3.06 -6.81 1.00
C LEU A 60 -3.53 -8.14 0.42
N CYS A 61 -4.29 -8.11 -0.68
CA CYS A 61 -4.53 -9.29 -1.50
C CYS A 61 -3.56 -9.26 -2.69
N HIS A 62 -2.56 -10.15 -2.69
CA HIS A 62 -1.44 -10.10 -3.63
C HIS A 62 -1.92 -10.14 -5.10
N ARG A 63 -1.48 -9.14 -5.88
CA ARG A 63 -1.90 -8.85 -7.26
C ARG A 63 -3.40 -8.60 -7.47
N LYS A 64 -4.13 -8.25 -6.41
CA LYS A 64 -5.52 -7.78 -6.51
C LYS A 64 -5.64 -6.34 -6.06
N ARG A 65 -5.57 -6.10 -4.75
CA ARG A 65 -5.87 -4.81 -4.14
C ARG A 65 -5.22 -4.67 -2.79
N VAL A 66 -5.08 -3.43 -2.35
CA VAL A 66 -4.75 -3.06 -0.97
C VAL A 66 -5.92 -2.27 -0.39
N SER A 67 -6.30 -2.56 0.84
CA SER A 67 -7.34 -1.81 1.56
C SER A 67 -6.93 -1.51 2.98
N GLN A 68 -7.51 -0.46 3.53
CA GLN A 68 -7.39 -0.06 4.92
C GLN A 68 -8.79 0.02 5.53
N PHE A 69 -8.95 -0.45 6.76
CA PHE A 69 -10.20 -0.38 7.52
C PHE A 69 -9.94 -0.44 9.02
N HIS A 70 -10.92 -0.06 9.83
CA HIS A 70 -10.90 -0.28 11.27
C HIS A 70 -11.72 -1.52 11.63
N ILE A 71 -11.29 -2.26 12.64
CA ILE A 71 -12.05 -3.39 13.20
C ILE A 71 -12.62 -2.96 14.55
N GLN A 72 -13.95 -2.84 14.65
CA GLN A 72 -14.64 -2.46 15.87
C GLN A 72 -15.47 -3.62 16.42
N LEU A 73 -15.47 -3.78 17.74
CA LEU A 73 -16.38 -4.68 18.43
C LEU A 73 -17.77 -4.05 18.49
N GLN A 74 -18.76 -4.67 17.84
CA GLN A 74 -20.16 -4.29 17.95
C GLN A 74 -20.89 -5.25 18.88
N ARG A 75 -21.54 -4.68 19.90
CA ARG A 75 -22.54 -5.39 20.70
C ARG A 75 -23.87 -5.32 19.97
N LYS A 76 -24.50 -6.46 19.74
CA LYS A 76 -25.81 -6.53 19.11
C LYS A 76 -26.89 -6.16 20.13
N GLY A 77 -27.45 -4.95 20.02
CA GLY A 77 -28.68 -4.53 20.70
C GLY A 77 -29.25 -3.37 19.90
N GLU A 78 -30.32 -3.55 19.12
CA GLU A 78 -31.71 -3.72 19.59
C GLU A 78 -32.48 -4.84 18.83
N ALA A 79 -32.18 -6.12 19.06
CA ALA A 79 -33.07 -7.25 18.67
C ALA A 79 -32.61 -8.60 19.26
N ALA A 80 -32.35 -8.66 20.57
CA ALA A 80 -31.96 -9.91 21.22
C ALA A 80 -32.77 -10.14 22.49
N ASP A 81 -34.07 -10.38 22.31
CA ASP A 81 -34.75 -11.33 23.19
C ASP A 81 -34.10 -12.71 22.91
N LYS A 82 -33.53 -13.36 23.94
CA LYS A 82 -32.73 -14.61 23.94
C LYS A 82 -31.21 -14.46 23.80
N GLY A 83 -30.56 -14.09 24.90
CA GLY A 83 -29.71 -15.04 25.64
C GLY A 83 -28.36 -15.50 25.06
N GLU A 84 -27.80 -14.89 24.01
CA GLU A 84 -26.41 -15.15 23.60
C GLU A 84 -25.76 -13.86 23.08
N GLU A 85 -24.96 -13.19 23.93
CA GLU A 85 -24.13 -12.04 23.53
C GLU A 85 -22.95 -12.53 22.67
N ALA A 86 -23.21 -12.81 21.39
CA ALA A 86 -22.13 -12.94 20.41
C ALA A 86 -21.64 -11.54 20.05
N ALA A 87 -20.48 -11.15 20.57
CA ALA A 87 -19.82 -9.93 20.14
C ALA A 87 -19.33 -10.10 18.68
N VAL A 88 -19.69 -9.16 17.79
CA VAL A 88 -19.35 -9.23 16.36
C VAL A 88 -18.26 -8.22 16.05
N PHE A 89 -17.19 -8.65 15.37
CA PHE A 89 -16.18 -7.74 14.83
C PHE A 89 -16.65 -7.21 13.47
N ALA A 90 -16.88 -5.90 13.37
CA ALA A 90 -17.30 -5.24 12.15
C ALA A 90 -16.15 -4.45 11.52
N ARG A 91 -16.03 -4.51 10.19
CA ARG A 91 -15.15 -3.62 9.41
C ARG A 91 -15.84 -2.27 9.25
N THR A 92 -15.18 -1.21 9.69
CA THR A 92 -15.67 0.17 9.59
C THR A 92 -14.60 1.04 8.94
N SER A 93 -14.97 2.23 8.47
CA SER A 93 -14.03 3.19 7.86
C SER A 93 -13.17 2.55 6.75
N GLU A 94 -13.81 1.77 5.86
CA GLU A 94 -13.10 1.04 4.80
C GLU A 94 -12.73 1.97 3.62
N HIS A 95 -11.47 1.87 3.20
CA HIS A 95 -10.89 2.63 2.11
C HIS A 95 -10.03 1.70 1.23
N SER A 96 -10.18 1.81 -0.09
CA SER A 96 -9.25 1.18 -1.03
C SER A 96 -7.99 2.03 -1.12
N LEU A 97 -6.82 1.38 -1.02
CA LEU A 97 -5.49 1.96 -1.26
C LEU A 97 -4.96 1.64 -2.66
N GLY A 98 -5.81 1.07 -3.52
CA GLY A 98 -5.55 0.84 -4.93
C GLY A 98 -5.66 -0.62 -5.34
N ASP A 99 -5.86 -0.81 -6.64
CA ASP A 99 -5.79 -2.10 -7.32
C ASP A 99 -4.42 -2.29 -7.97
N PHE A 100 -4.01 -3.54 -8.13
CA PHE A 100 -2.70 -3.88 -8.69
C PHE A 100 -2.53 -3.30 -10.10
N ALA A 101 -1.48 -2.50 -10.30
CA ALA A 101 -1.14 -1.89 -11.57
C ALA A 101 0.07 -2.57 -12.22
N GLU A 102 1.21 -2.54 -11.53
CA GLU A 102 2.48 -3.00 -12.09
C GLU A 102 3.46 -3.48 -11.02
N VAL A 103 4.53 -4.12 -11.48
CA VAL A 103 5.65 -4.58 -10.65
C VAL A 103 6.96 -4.13 -11.27
N ASN A 104 7.83 -3.57 -10.44
CA ASN A 104 9.17 -3.13 -10.80
C ASN A 104 10.22 -3.84 -9.92
N ILE A 105 11.44 -4.03 -10.44
CA ILE A 105 12.60 -4.47 -9.63
C ILE A 105 13.49 -3.27 -9.39
N GLU A 106 13.80 -3.05 -8.12
CA GLU A 106 14.87 -2.16 -7.70
C GLU A 106 16.13 -3.00 -7.44
N MET A 107 17.16 -2.73 -8.23
CA MET A 107 18.46 -3.36 -8.06
C MET A 107 19.26 -2.62 -6.99
N PRO A 108 19.93 -3.33 -6.08
CA PRO A 108 20.75 -2.71 -5.05
C PRO A 108 21.99 -2.05 -5.69
N LYS A 109 22.49 -1.00 -5.05
CA LYS A 109 23.76 -0.35 -5.44
C LYS A 109 24.95 -1.30 -5.24
N ASP A 110 24.89 -2.12 -4.19
CA ASP A 110 25.90 -3.12 -3.85
C ASP A 110 25.24 -4.51 -3.73
N PRO A 111 25.25 -5.31 -4.82
CA PRO A 111 24.64 -6.65 -4.85
C PRO A 111 25.27 -7.66 -3.89
N SER A 112 26.43 -7.34 -3.30
CA SER A 112 27.08 -8.22 -2.32
C SER A 112 26.51 -8.06 -0.91
N LYS A 113 25.85 -6.93 -0.65
CA LYS A 113 25.30 -6.58 0.68
C LYS A 113 23.79 -6.60 0.72
N GLU A 114 23.15 -6.27 -0.39
CA GLU A 114 21.71 -6.07 -0.44
C GLU A 114 21.07 -6.97 -1.51
N SER A 115 19.81 -7.34 -1.27
CA SER A 115 18.99 -8.10 -2.22
C SER A 115 18.19 -7.15 -3.10
N PRO A 116 17.86 -7.53 -4.36
CA PRO A 116 16.87 -6.80 -5.14
C PRO A 116 15.51 -6.76 -4.44
N VAL A 117 14.78 -5.67 -4.66
CA VAL A 117 13.44 -5.43 -4.08
C VAL A 117 12.41 -5.50 -5.20
N LEU A 118 11.33 -6.23 -5.01
CA LEU A 118 10.17 -6.15 -5.90
C LEU A 118 9.21 -5.09 -5.36
N ASN A 119 8.95 -4.06 -6.16
CA ASN A 119 8.01 -2.99 -5.84
C ASN A 119 6.71 -3.20 -6.62
N TYR A 120 5.61 -3.48 -5.92
CA TYR A 120 4.28 -3.64 -6.49
C TYR A 120 3.48 -2.35 -6.28
N SER A 121 3.08 -1.71 -7.36
CA SER A 121 2.30 -0.47 -7.32
C SER A 121 0.80 -0.77 -7.38
N PHE A 122 0.04 -0.11 -6.50
CA PHE A 122 -1.41 -0.18 -6.42
C PHE A 122 -1.99 1.23 -6.55
N VAL A 123 -2.91 1.43 -7.49
CA VAL A 123 -3.44 2.76 -7.85
C VAL A 123 -4.96 2.73 -8.00
N GLY A 124 -5.61 3.90 -8.17
CA GLY A 124 -7.07 3.96 -8.33
C GLY A 124 -7.84 3.67 -7.03
N GLY A 125 -7.22 3.95 -5.88
CA GLY A 125 -7.86 3.79 -4.59
C GLY A 125 -8.95 4.83 -4.35
N THR A 126 -9.67 4.66 -3.23
CA THR A 126 -10.71 5.62 -2.83
C THR A 126 -10.16 7.05 -2.73
N PRO A 127 -10.87 8.07 -3.22
CA PRO A 127 -10.39 9.44 -3.20
C PRO A 127 -10.18 9.97 -1.78
N CYS A 128 -9.10 10.73 -1.58
CA CYS A 128 -8.82 11.53 -0.40
C CYS A 128 -8.72 13.02 -0.77
N GLY A 129 -8.88 13.90 0.21
CA GLY A 129 -8.94 15.35 -0.03
C GLY A 129 -10.37 15.87 -0.18
N GLN A 130 -10.51 17.17 -0.43
CA GLN A 130 -11.79 17.86 -0.59
C GLN A 130 -11.74 18.80 -1.78
N GLY A 131 -12.84 18.90 -2.54
CA GLY A 131 -12.96 19.83 -3.65
C GLY A 131 -11.93 19.57 -4.76
N ALA A 132 -11.13 20.59 -5.09
CA ALA A 132 -10.14 20.54 -6.16
C ALA A 132 -8.91 19.67 -5.83
N ASP A 133 -8.66 19.37 -4.55
CA ASP A 133 -7.52 18.58 -4.09
C ASP A 133 -7.85 17.08 -3.98
N GLN A 134 -8.96 16.66 -4.58
CA GLN A 134 -9.38 15.26 -4.54
C GLN A 134 -8.41 14.41 -5.38
N VAL A 135 -7.65 13.54 -4.71
CA VAL A 135 -6.68 12.63 -5.34
C VAL A 135 -7.00 11.19 -4.93
N GLU A 136 -6.81 10.25 -5.85
CA GLU A 136 -6.99 8.82 -5.58
C GLU A 136 -5.84 8.30 -4.73
N ARG A 137 -6.16 7.51 -3.70
CA ARG A 137 -5.14 6.84 -2.88
C ARG A 137 -4.37 5.83 -3.73
N SER A 138 -3.08 5.71 -3.46
CA SER A 138 -2.19 4.70 -4.01
C SER A 138 -1.30 4.10 -2.92
N SER A 139 -0.72 2.94 -3.17
CA SER A 139 0.21 2.27 -2.27
C SER A 139 1.27 1.49 -3.02
N GLU A 140 2.40 1.27 -2.35
CA GLU A 140 3.50 0.44 -2.83
C GLU A 140 3.76 -0.69 -1.84
N VAL A 141 3.94 -1.91 -2.35
CA VAL A 141 4.29 -3.08 -1.55
C VAL A 141 5.66 -3.59 -1.95
N LEU A 142 6.60 -3.55 -1.01
CA LEU A 142 7.99 -3.91 -1.23
C LEU A 142 8.27 -5.32 -0.71
N TYR A 143 8.54 -6.27 -1.60
CA TYR A 143 9.04 -7.58 -1.21
C TYR A 143 10.56 -7.58 -1.15
N ARG A 144 11.08 -7.92 0.02
CA ARG A 144 12.52 -8.06 0.30
C ARG A 144 12.81 -9.50 0.72
N CYS A 145 14.00 -10.00 0.39
CA CYS A 145 14.49 -11.26 0.95
C CYS A 145 14.86 -11.04 2.43
N SER A 146 14.26 -11.79 3.35
CA SER A 146 14.71 -11.82 4.74
C SER A 146 15.61 -13.05 4.97
N LEU A 147 16.83 -12.82 5.47
CA LEU A 147 17.81 -13.88 5.75
C LEU A 147 17.56 -14.61 7.08
N GLY A 148 16.37 -14.47 7.66
CA GLY A 148 15.98 -15.00 8.96
C GLY A 148 15.10 -14.01 9.72
N ASN A 149 13.90 -14.44 10.10
CA ASN A 149 12.78 -13.67 10.66
C ASN A 149 12.04 -12.79 9.63
N SER A 150 11.01 -13.38 9.01
CA SER A 150 9.99 -12.65 8.27
C SER A 150 9.07 -11.92 9.24
N GLN A 151 9.29 -10.63 9.47
CA GLN A 151 8.24 -9.72 9.94
C GLN A 151 7.75 -8.89 8.75
N ILE A 152 6.43 -8.71 8.69
CA ILE A 152 5.79 -7.74 7.81
C ILE A 152 5.79 -6.46 8.63
N ASP A 153 6.75 -5.57 8.37
CA ASP A 153 6.73 -4.19 8.86
C ASP A 153 5.82 -3.34 7.97
#